data_AF-V9GB59-F1
#
_entry.id   AF-V9GB59-F1
#
_cell.length_a   1.000
_cell.length_b   1.000
_cell.length_c   1.000
_cell.angle_alpha   90.00
_cell.angle_beta   90.00
_cell.angle_gamma   90.00
#
_symmetry.space_group_name_H-M   'P 1'
#
loop_
_entity.id
_entity.type
_entity.pdbx_description
1 polymer ?
#
loop_
_entity_poly.entity_id
_entity_poly.type
_entity_poly.pdbx_seq_one_letter_code
_entity_poly.pdbx_strand_id
1 'polypeptide(L)'
;MIQYMEDYRYLLKSRPRTFQHGDYHVGNLVVSSVGQLGVIDFNRGDYGDPWEEFNRITWDAGLSPSFASGRIHGYFNGEEVPESFFRLMALYIASNQISSIHWAIPFGDQEVQGMLERAREVLGWYDGFRSCIPNWYQPVTD
;
A
#
# COMPACT_ATOMS: atom_id res chain seq x y z
N MET A 1 -1.52 -2.17 -14.79
CA MET A 1 -1.79 -3.06 -13.64
C MET A 1 -1.55 -4.53 -13.99
N ILE A 2 -2.45 -5.21 -14.73
CA ILE A 2 -2.33 -6.66 -15.00
C ILE A 2 -0.98 -7.03 -15.62
N GLN A 3 -0.54 -6.31 -16.65
CA GLN A 3 0.77 -6.54 -17.28
C GLN A 3 1.92 -6.43 -16.27
N TYR A 4 1.89 -5.41 -15.40
CA TYR A 4 2.89 -5.25 -14.32
C TYR A 4 2.88 -6.45 -13.36
N MET A 5 1.69 -6.95 -12.99
CA MET A 5 1.60 -8.13 -12.14
C MET A 5 2.21 -9.36 -12.81
N GLU A 6 1.89 -9.60 -14.07
CA GLU A 6 2.46 -10.71 -14.84
C GLU A 6 3.98 -10.60 -14.96
N ASP A 7 4.49 -9.42 -15.29
CA ASP A 7 5.91 -9.17 -15.51
C ASP A 7 6.72 -9.29 -14.21
N TYR A 8 6.17 -8.86 -13.06
CA TYR A 8 6.91 -8.75 -11.81
C TYR A 8 6.57 -9.82 -10.76
N ARG A 9 5.61 -10.73 -10.99
CA ARG A 9 5.27 -11.81 -10.04
C ARG A 9 6.45 -12.68 -9.61
N TYR A 10 7.51 -12.73 -10.40
CA TYR A 10 8.73 -13.46 -10.03
C TYR A 10 9.39 -12.91 -8.76
N LEU A 11 9.15 -11.64 -8.41
CA LEU A 11 9.66 -11.00 -7.18
C LEU A 11 9.08 -11.61 -5.89
N LEU A 12 7.95 -12.33 -5.99
CA LEU A 12 7.32 -13.01 -4.85
C LEU A 12 8.09 -14.26 -4.41
N LYS A 13 9.05 -14.74 -5.21
CA LYS A 13 9.82 -15.94 -4.88
C LYS A 13 10.74 -15.69 -3.68
N SER A 14 10.71 -16.63 -2.73
CA SER A 14 11.62 -16.65 -1.57
C SER A 14 11.54 -15.40 -0.67
N ARG A 15 10.39 -14.73 -0.62
CA ARG A 15 10.15 -13.63 0.31
C ARG A 15 10.05 -14.17 1.76
N PRO A 16 10.56 -13.43 2.76
CA PRO A 16 10.38 -13.81 4.16
C PRO A 16 8.90 -13.78 4.52
N ARG A 17 8.52 -14.52 5.57
CA ARG A 17 7.14 -14.53 6.07
C ARG A 17 7.11 -14.08 7.52
N THR A 18 6.29 -13.08 7.80
CA THR A 18 6.06 -12.55 9.15
C THR A 18 4.57 -12.40 9.40
N PHE A 19 4.17 -12.34 10.68
CA PHE A 19 2.81 -11.95 11.02
C PHE A 19 2.56 -10.50 10.53
N GLN A 20 1.40 -10.29 9.94
CA GLN A 20 0.94 -9.04 9.34
C GLN A 20 -0.38 -8.61 9.96
N HIS A 21 -0.65 -7.31 9.91
CA HIS A 21 -1.96 -6.77 10.28
C HIS A 21 -3.00 -7.04 9.19
N GLY A 22 -2.61 -6.96 7.92
CA GLY A 22 -3.44 -7.26 6.75
C GLY A 22 -4.42 -6.15 6.34
N ASP A 23 -4.44 -5.04 7.10
CA ASP A 23 -5.22 -3.84 6.80
C ASP A 23 -4.61 -2.57 7.42
N TYR A 24 -3.28 -2.42 7.33
CA TYR A 24 -2.57 -1.33 8.01
C TYR A 24 -2.64 -0.01 7.24
N HIS A 25 -3.53 0.88 7.66
CA HIS A 25 -3.67 2.25 7.14
C HIS A 25 -4.06 3.24 8.23
N VAL A 26 -4.06 4.53 7.90
CA VAL A 26 -4.35 5.66 8.80
C VAL A 26 -5.66 5.54 9.58
N GLY A 27 -6.65 4.81 9.06
CA GLY A 27 -7.92 4.58 9.74
C GLY A 27 -7.81 3.62 10.94
N ASN A 28 -6.78 2.78 10.96
CA ASN A 28 -6.48 1.81 12.01
C ASN A 28 -5.38 2.28 12.97
N LEU A 29 -5.00 3.57 12.86
CA LEU A 29 -4.00 4.23 13.70
C LEU A 29 -4.69 5.22 14.64
N VAL A 30 -4.48 5.06 15.94
CA VAL A 30 -5.05 5.93 16.98
C VAL A 30 -3.95 6.55 17.81
N VAL A 31 -4.05 7.85 18.08
CA VAL A 31 -3.13 8.57 18.96
C VAL A 31 -3.82 8.80 20.31
N SER A 32 -3.23 8.28 21.38
CA SER A 32 -3.72 8.47 22.74
C SER A 32 -3.53 9.92 23.21
N SER A 33 -4.20 10.31 24.30
CA SER A 33 -4.07 11.64 24.91
C SER A 33 -2.65 11.99 25.37
N VAL A 34 -1.78 11.00 25.55
CA VAL A 34 -0.36 11.17 25.90
C VAL A 34 0.58 11.08 24.68
N GLY A 35 0.03 11.07 23.46
CA GLY A 35 0.80 11.09 22.22
C GLY A 35 1.37 9.75 21.77
N GLN A 36 0.95 8.64 22.38
CA GLN A 36 1.36 7.29 21.93
C GLN A 36 0.47 6.80 20.79
N LEU A 37 1.10 6.26 19.74
CA LEU A 37 0.43 5.60 18.63
C LEU A 37 0.01 4.18 19.03
N GLY A 38 -1.26 3.85 18.86
CA GLY A 38 -1.81 2.52 18.94
C GLY A 38 -2.29 2.05 17.57
N VAL A 39 -2.25 0.73 17.36
CA VAL A 39 -2.77 0.05 16.18
C VAL A 39 -3.93 -0.82 16.61
N ILE A 40 -5.05 -0.77 15.88
CA ILE A 40 -6.29 -1.49 16.18
C ILE A 40 -6.78 -2.26 14.94
N ASP A 41 -7.78 -3.12 15.10
CA ASP A 41 -8.44 -3.87 14.01
C ASP A 41 -7.59 -4.97 13.32
N PHE A 42 -7.03 -5.87 14.13
CA PHE A 42 -6.26 -7.04 13.67
C PHE A 42 -7.12 -8.19 13.09
N ASN A 43 -8.36 -7.93 12.66
CA ASN A 43 -9.27 -8.99 12.17
C ASN A 43 -8.94 -9.49 10.75
N ARG A 44 -7.98 -8.86 10.06
CA ARG A 44 -7.46 -9.26 8.73
C ARG A 44 -6.04 -9.85 8.76
N GLY A 45 -5.50 -10.14 9.95
CA GLY A 45 -4.11 -10.60 10.07
C GLY A 45 -3.83 -11.92 9.33
N ASP A 46 -2.63 -12.03 8.75
CA ASP A 46 -2.12 -13.22 8.06
C ASP A 46 -0.57 -13.31 8.18
N TYR A 47 0.05 -14.27 7.50
CA TYR A 47 1.49 -14.47 7.42
C TYR A 47 2.01 -14.38 5.98
N GLY A 48 2.63 -13.24 5.65
CA GLY A 48 3.14 -12.93 4.32
C GLY A 48 4.43 -12.12 4.34
N ASP A 49 4.78 -11.55 3.18
CA ASP A 49 5.94 -10.68 3.03
C ASP A 49 5.77 -9.40 3.87
N PRO A 50 6.69 -9.03 4.78
CA PRO A 50 6.55 -7.81 5.57
C PRO A 50 6.33 -6.54 4.72
N TRP A 51 6.79 -6.51 3.47
CA TRP A 51 6.56 -5.38 2.56
C TRP A 51 5.14 -5.32 1.96
N GLU A 52 4.38 -6.41 2.00
CA GLU A 52 2.98 -6.44 1.56
C GLU A 52 2.08 -5.54 2.42
N GLU A 53 2.44 -5.29 3.68
CA GLU A 53 1.69 -4.41 4.59
C GLU A 53 1.51 -2.98 4.03
N PHE A 54 2.40 -2.58 3.11
CA PHE A 54 2.32 -1.30 2.41
C PHE A 54 1.28 -1.29 1.27
N ASN A 55 0.60 -2.41 0.97
CA ASN A 55 -0.43 -2.43 -0.07
C ASN A 55 -1.64 -1.52 0.25
N ARG A 56 -1.86 -1.20 1.55
CA ARG A 56 -2.87 -0.27 2.03
C ARG A 56 -2.38 1.18 2.13
N ILE A 57 -1.11 1.46 1.84
CA ILE A 57 -0.58 2.83 1.91
C ILE A 57 -1.28 3.79 0.94
N THR A 58 -2.03 3.28 -0.03
CA THR A 58 -2.86 4.11 -0.92
C THR A 58 -3.90 4.93 -0.17
N TRP A 59 -4.42 4.42 0.96
CA TRP A 59 -5.34 5.16 1.82
C TRP A 59 -4.64 6.36 2.47
N ASP A 60 -3.41 6.12 2.94
CA ASP A 60 -2.57 7.14 3.56
C ASP A 60 -2.15 8.20 2.56
N ALA A 61 -1.69 7.77 1.38
CA ALA A 61 -1.25 8.67 0.31
C ALA A 61 -2.40 9.54 -0.22
N GLY A 62 -3.61 8.99 -0.30
CA GLY A 62 -4.81 9.75 -0.68
C GLY A 62 -5.18 10.83 0.35
N LEU A 63 -4.88 10.62 1.63
CA LEU A 63 -5.13 11.60 2.68
C LEU A 63 -3.96 12.59 2.85
N SER A 64 -2.73 12.08 2.84
CA SER A 64 -1.49 12.84 3.04
C SER A 64 -0.28 12.11 2.45
N PRO A 65 0.20 12.57 1.27
CA PRO A 65 1.45 12.07 0.68
C PRO A 65 2.64 12.11 1.64
N SER A 66 2.77 13.18 2.43
CA SER A 66 3.86 13.32 3.40
C SER A 66 3.79 12.30 4.54
N PHE A 67 2.58 11.96 5.01
CA PHE A 67 2.42 10.89 6.00
C PHE A 67 2.79 9.51 5.42
N ALA A 68 2.31 9.21 4.21
CA ALA A 68 2.66 7.96 3.51
C ALA A 68 4.18 7.84 3.28
N SER A 69 4.83 8.90 2.79
CA SER A 69 6.30 8.96 2.68
C SER A 69 6.99 8.76 4.03
N GLY A 70 6.52 9.45 5.08
CA GLY A 70 7.05 9.31 6.43
C GLY A 70 6.96 7.88 6.97
N ARG A 71 5.89 7.13 6.65
CA ARG A 71 5.78 5.70 7.00
C ARG A 71 6.84 4.85 6.32
N ILE A 72 7.09 5.07 5.03
CA ILE A 72 8.13 4.35 4.28
C ILE A 72 9.50 4.71 4.87
N HIS A 73 9.79 6.00 5.08
CA HIS A 73 11.06 6.44 5.67
C HIS A 73 11.28 5.82 7.05
N GLY A 74 10.27 5.86 7.93
CA GLY A 74 10.36 5.28 9.27
C GLY A 74 10.63 3.77 9.26
N TYR A 75 10.05 3.04 8.31
CA TYR A 75 10.31 1.60 8.16
C TYR A 75 11.76 1.30 7.74
N PHE A 76 12.35 2.17 6.92
CA PHE A 76 13.75 2.08 6.49
C PHE A 76 14.70 2.92 7.35
N ASN A 77 14.30 3.35 8.56
CA ASN A 77 15.10 4.17 9.48
C ASN A 77 15.69 5.46 8.86
N GLY A 78 15.00 6.04 7.89
CA GLY A 78 15.45 7.23 7.15
C GLY A 78 16.58 6.96 6.14
N GLU A 79 16.96 5.69 5.94
CA GLU A 79 17.95 5.30 4.92
C GLU A 79 17.33 5.26 3.51
N GLU A 80 18.19 5.09 2.51
CA GLU A 80 17.77 4.94 1.12
C GLU A 80 16.83 3.73 0.96
N VAL A 81 15.66 3.98 0.40
CA VAL A 81 14.65 2.95 0.18
C VAL A 81 15.00 2.18 -1.10
N PRO A 82 15.20 0.85 -1.04
CA PRO A 82 15.65 0.09 -2.19
C PRO A 82 14.58 0.05 -3.29
N GLU A 83 14.99 0.15 -4.57
CA GLU A 83 14.05 0.06 -5.71
C GLU A 83 13.21 -1.24 -5.69
N SER A 84 13.79 -2.34 -5.18
CA SER A 84 13.10 -3.62 -5.02
C SER A 84 11.86 -3.53 -4.11
N PHE A 85 11.88 -2.66 -3.10
CA PHE A 85 10.72 -2.37 -2.25
C PHE A 85 9.62 -1.72 -3.07
N PHE A 86 9.93 -0.68 -3.85
CA PHE A 86 8.95 0.01 -4.69
C PHE A 86 8.32 -0.91 -5.73
N ARG A 87 9.11 -1.77 -6.38
CA ARG A 87 8.58 -2.77 -7.32
C ARG A 87 7.62 -3.76 -6.66
N LEU A 88 7.96 -4.25 -5.46
CA LEU A 88 7.09 -5.15 -4.71
C LEU A 88 5.84 -4.43 -4.18
N MET A 89 5.97 -3.22 -3.66
CA MET A 89 4.84 -2.41 -3.21
C MET A 89 3.88 -2.13 -4.37
N ALA A 90 4.38 -1.74 -5.54
CA ALA A 90 3.56 -1.57 -6.74
C ALA A 90 2.85 -2.86 -7.15
N LEU A 91 3.53 -4.02 -7.08
CA LEU A 91 2.94 -5.32 -7.35
C LEU A 91 1.78 -5.64 -6.38
N TYR A 92 2.00 -5.48 -5.07
CA TYR A 92 0.97 -5.73 -4.06
C TYR A 92 -0.20 -4.74 -4.17
N ILE A 93 0.06 -3.47 -4.45
CA ILE A 93 -0.97 -2.46 -4.69
C ILE A 93 -1.80 -2.81 -5.93
N ALA A 94 -1.16 -3.20 -7.04
CA ALA A 94 -1.89 -3.62 -8.24
C ALA A 94 -2.84 -4.79 -7.95
N SER A 95 -2.37 -5.80 -7.22
CA SER A 95 -3.19 -6.94 -6.79
C SER A 95 -4.34 -6.50 -5.89
N ASN A 96 -4.07 -5.61 -4.93
CA ASN A 96 -5.10 -5.09 -4.03
C ASN A 96 -6.17 -4.29 -4.77
N GLN A 97 -5.81 -3.40 -5.71
CA GLN A 97 -6.81 -2.60 -6.45
C GLN A 97 -7.82 -3.48 -7.20
N ILE A 98 -7.35 -4.55 -7.85
CA ILE A 98 -8.24 -5.49 -8.56
C ILE A 98 -9.14 -6.23 -7.55
N SER A 99 -8.56 -6.71 -6.45
CA SER A 99 -9.28 -7.47 -5.43
C SER A 99 -10.34 -6.62 -4.71
N SER A 100 -10.05 -5.34 -4.47
CA SER A 100 -10.96 -4.40 -3.80
C SER A 100 -12.20 -4.10 -4.63
N ILE A 101 -12.09 -4.02 -5.96
CA ILE A 101 -13.26 -3.87 -6.85
C ILE A 101 -14.18 -5.10 -6.71
N HIS A 102 -13.62 -6.31 -6.75
CA HIS A 102 -14.41 -7.53 -6.57
C HIS A 102 -15.06 -7.58 -5.19
N TRP A 103 -14.33 -7.19 -4.14
CA TRP A 103 -14.86 -7.10 -2.78
C TRP A 103 -16.04 -6.13 -2.66
N ALA A 104 -16.07 -5.03 -3.42
CA ALA A 104 -17.14 -4.05 -3.36
C ALA A 104 -18.47 -4.50 -4.01
N ILE A 105 -18.44 -5.50 -4.91
CA ILE A 105 -19.62 -5.96 -5.67
C ILE A 105 -20.83 -6.29 -4.77
N PRO A 106 -20.70 -7.06 -3.67
CA PRO A 106 -21.82 -7.39 -2.79
C PRO A 106 -22.38 -6.20 -2.01
N PHE A 107 -21.64 -5.09 -1.92
CA PHE A 107 -22.03 -3.89 -1.18
C PHE A 107 -22.74 -2.84 -2.06
N GLY A 108 -22.81 -3.07 -3.38
CA GLY A 108 -23.60 -2.29 -4.32
C GLY A 108 -22.80 -1.29 -5.14
N ASP A 109 -23.49 -0.67 -6.10
CA ASP A 109 -22.85 0.12 -7.16
C ASP A 109 -22.05 1.31 -6.65
N GLN A 110 -22.47 1.94 -5.54
CA GLN A 110 -21.77 3.09 -4.96
C GLN A 110 -20.36 2.70 -4.47
N GLU A 111 -20.23 1.57 -3.78
CA GLU A 111 -18.93 1.06 -3.31
C GLU A 111 -18.04 0.65 -4.49
N VAL A 112 -18.64 0.03 -5.52
CA VAL A 112 -17.92 -0.32 -6.75
C VAL A 112 -17.39 0.92 -7.45
N GLN A 113 -18.18 2.00 -7.58
CA GLN A 113 -17.69 3.25 -8.16
C GLN A 113 -16.56 3.86 -7.35
N GLY A 114 -16.67 3.86 -6.01
CA GLY A 114 -15.59 4.32 -5.14
C GLY A 114 -14.28 3.54 -5.33
N MET A 115 -14.35 2.22 -5.48
CA MET A 115 -13.16 1.40 -5.76
C MET A 115 -12.60 1.64 -7.17
N LEU A 116 -13.44 1.87 -8.17
CA LEU A 116 -13.01 2.21 -9.53
C LEU A 116 -12.32 3.58 -9.59
N GLU A 117 -12.85 4.58 -8.88
CA GLU A 117 -12.23 5.90 -8.76
C GLU A 117 -10.85 5.80 -8.11
N ARG A 118 -10.74 5.09 -6.99
CA ARG A 118 -9.45 4.83 -6.34
C ARG A 118 -8.47 4.11 -7.24
N ALA A 119 -8.91 3.10 -7.99
CA ALA A 119 -8.06 2.41 -8.94
C ALA A 119 -7.53 3.36 -10.04
N ARG A 120 -8.33 4.34 -10.50
CA ARG A 120 -7.89 5.36 -11.46
C ARG A 120 -6.85 6.32 -10.86
N GLU A 121 -7.01 6.73 -9.61
CA GLU A 121 -6.01 7.54 -8.90
C GLU A 121 -4.67 6.80 -8.79
N VAL A 122 -4.71 5.53 -8.36
CA VAL A 122 -3.53 4.69 -8.26
C VAL A 122 -2.87 4.47 -9.63
N LEU A 123 -3.65 4.28 -10.70
CA LEU A 123 -3.09 4.26 -12.06
C LEU A 123 -2.31 5.56 -12.36
N GLY A 124 -2.86 6.72 -12.01
CA GLY A 124 -2.20 8.00 -12.18
C GLY A 124 -0.90 8.12 -11.39
N TRP A 125 -0.88 7.65 -10.13
CA TRP A 125 0.31 7.71 -9.28
C TRP A 125 1.50 6.94 -9.84
N TYR A 126 1.25 5.82 -10.52
CA TYR A 126 2.30 4.98 -11.11
C TYR A 126 2.52 5.22 -12.61
N ASP A 127 1.99 6.30 -13.17
CA ASP A 127 2.03 6.58 -14.62
C ASP A 127 1.54 5.38 -15.46
N GLY A 128 0.39 4.82 -15.08
CA GLY A 128 -0.15 3.61 -15.69
C GLY A 128 0.64 2.33 -15.38
N PHE A 129 1.43 2.31 -14.29
CA PHE A 129 2.42 1.28 -13.95
C PHE A 129 3.63 1.24 -14.90
N ARG A 130 3.98 2.37 -15.53
CA ARG A 130 5.28 2.54 -16.19
C ARG A 130 6.39 2.90 -15.19
N SER A 131 6.03 3.49 -14.06
CA SER A 131 6.91 3.70 -12.91
C SER A 131 6.59 2.70 -11.80
N CYS A 132 7.60 2.28 -11.03
CA CYS A 132 7.41 1.55 -9.79
C CYS A 132 7.42 2.46 -8.55
N ILE A 133 7.91 3.69 -8.69
CA ILE A 133 7.87 4.70 -7.63
C ILE A 133 6.66 5.59 -7.88
N PRO A 134 5.71 5.70 -6.94
CA PRO A 134 4.54 6.53 -7.12
C PRO A 134 4.90 8.02 -7.03
N ASN A 135 4.24 8.86 -7.81
CA ASN A 135 4.52 10.30 -7.89
C ASN A 135 4.21 11.10 -6.61
N TRP A 136 3.48 10.52 -5.66
CA TRP A 136 3.26 11.12 -4.35
C TRP A 136 4.43 10.89 -3.39
N TYR A 137 5.32 9.94 -3.67
CA TYR A 137 6.47 9.66 -2.81
C TYR A 137 7.46 10.82 -2.84
N GLN A 138 7.64 11.43 -1.68
CA GLN A 138 8.65 12.45 -1.38
C GLN A 138 9.90 11.75 -0.82
N PRO A 139 11.03 11.69 -1.56
CA PRO A 139 12.26 11.07 -1.06
C PRO A 139 12.82 11.83 0.15
N VAL A 140 13.64 11.16 0.96
CA VAL A 140 14.46 11.84 1.98
C VAL A 140 15.38 12.83 1.26
N THR A 141 15.27 14.10 1.62
CA THR A 141 16.21 15.15 1.21
C THR A 141 17.19 15.40 2.34
N ASP A 142 18.48 15.48 2.02
CA ASP A 142 19.54 15.92 2.93
C ASP A 142 19.28 17.34 3.49
#